data_AF-A0A6J6H8G8-F1
#
_entry.id   AF-A0A6J6H8G8-F1
#
_cell.length_a   1.000
_cell.length_b   1.000
_cell.length_c   1.000
_cell.angle_alpha   90.00
_cell.angle_beta   90.00
_cell.angle_gamma   90.00
#
_symmetry.space_group_name_H-M   'P 1'
#
loop_
_entity.id
_entity.type
_entity.pdbx_description
1 polymer ?
#
loop_
_entity_poly.entity_id
_entity_poly.type
_entity_poly.pdbx_seq_one_letter_code
_entity_poly.pdbx_strand_id
1 'polypeptide(L)'
;MELWDACVILGVAEGDSEKDVRGLFHDLMRRHHPDVVASTTSDKQGVIDPSLLTEAYAVVLASVRASSDGHVPHLIRVVDVAASPPSSPKPITSEHDGDTIWVEAPPDETYQRLLDAAATIGGIGHVDRNLGLLEVIVRFEGGPSCSVLMTLQGRAHGTDVFCEMESIEAEPAPSILPVLDALLEQLRFAG
;
A
#
# COMPACT_ATOMS: atom_id res chain seq x y z
N MET A 1 12.13 6.59 11.05
CA MET A 1 13.12 5.92 11.93
C MET A 1 14.38 5.53 11.14
N GLU A 2 15.56 5.62 11.73
CA GLU A 2 16.82 5.15 11.11
C GLU A 2 16.93 3.61 11.16
N LEU A 3 17.63 3.01 10.19
CA LEU A 3 17.74 1.54 10.09
C LEU A 3 18.39 0.90 11.33
N TRP A 4 19.41 1.54 11.90
CA TRP A 4 20.05 1.06 13.14
C TRP A 4 19.05 1.00 14.30
N ASP A 5 18.28 2.07 14.50
CA ASP A 5 17.27 2.14 15.56
C ASP A 5 16.18 1.09 15.35
N ALA A 6 15.77 0.87 14.10
CA ALA A 6 14.80 -0.15 13.73
C ALA A 6 15.31 -1.58 14.04
N CYS A 7 16.57 -1.89 13.71
CA CYS A 7 17.19 -3.18 14.04
C CYS A 7 17.27 -3.39 15.57
N VAL A 8 17.62 -2.35 16.33
CA VAL A 8 17.66 -2.40 17.80
C VAL A 8 16.27 -2.65 18.40
N ILE A 9 15.23 -1.98 17.88
CA ILE A 9 13.85 -2.15 18.34
C ILE A 9 13.33 -3.56 18.06
N LEU A 10 13.66 -4.13 16.90
CA LEU A 10 13.22 -5.48 16.53
C LEU A 10 14.11 -6.60 17.06
N GLY A 11 15.31 -6.28 17.56
CA GLY A 11 16.31 -7.27 17.96
C GLY A 11 16.87 -8.08 16.79
N VAL A 12 16.91 -7.47 15.60
CA VAL A 12 17.38 -8.10 14.35
C VAL A 12 18.88 -7.90 14.21
N ALA A 13 19.58 -8.94 13.80
CA ALA A 13 21.01 -8.93 13.55
C ALA A 13 21.34 -8.72 12.06
N GLU A 14 22.56 -8.27 11.80
CA GLU A 14 23.11 -8.23 10.45
C GLU A 14 23.15 -9.65 9.86
N GLY A 15 22.81 -9.79 8.57
CA GLY A 15 22.73 -11.10 7.92
C GLY A 15 21.45 -11.90 8.21
N ASP A 16 20.52 -11.39 9.01
CA ASP A 16 19.20 -12.00 9.14
C ASP A 16 18.43 -11.95 7.82
N SER A 17 17.72 -13.03 7.49
CA SER A 17 16.88 -13.07 6.29
C SER A 17 15.54 -12.38 6.52
N GLU A 18 14.81 -12.04 5.44
CA GLU A 18 13.43 -11.52 5.56
C GLU A 18 12.54 -12.41 6.45
N LYS A 19 12.75 -13.74 6.41
CA LYS A 19 12.00 -14.69 7.22
C LYS A 19 12.28 -14.52 8.72
N ASP A 20 13.53 -14.28 9.09
CA ASP A 20 13.95 -14.12 10.48
C ASP A 20 13.42 -12.80 11.06
N VAL A 21 13.52 -11.72 10.26
CA VAL A 21 12.92 -10.41 10.58
C VAL A 21 11.41 -10.53 10.83
N ARG A 22 10.69 -11.24 9.95
CA ARG A 22 9.25 -11.47 10.07
C ARG A 22 8.90 -12.29 11.31
N GLY A 23 9.71 -13.31 11.63
CA GLY A 23 9.54 -14.12 12.85
C GLY A 23 9.65 -13.27 14.12
N LEU A 24 10.73 -12.48 14.22
CA LEU A 24 10.99 -11.61 15.37
C LEU A 24 9.91 -10.53 15.52
N PHE A 25 9.47 -9.91 14.42
CA PHE A 25 8.37 -8.95 14.44
C PHE A 25 7.06 -9.58 14.95
N HIS A 26 6.68 -10.76 14.45
CA HIS A 26 5.48 -11.45 14.93
C HIS A 26 5.57 -11.84 16.40
N ASP A 27 6.75 -12.25 16.88
CA ASP A 27 6.96 -12.55 18.30
C ASP A 27 6.86 -11.30 19.19
N LEU A 28 7.34 -10.15 18.72
CA LEU A 28 7.19 -8.87 19.42
C LEU A 28 5.74 -8.39 19.40
N MET A 29 5.07 -8.44 18.24
CA MET A 29 3.67 -8.05 18.11
C MET A 29 2.76 -8.93 18.98
N ARG A 30 2.98 -10.24 19.05
CA ARG A 30 2.21 -11.11 19.96
C ARG A 30 2.41 -10.75 21.44
N ARG A 31 3.63 -10.37 21.83
CA ARG A 31 3.96 -10.01 23.20
C ARG A 31 3.43 -8.63 23.61
N HIS A 32 3.38 -7.69 22.67
CA HIS A 32 3.01 -6.30 22.93
C HIS A 32 1.66 -5.90 22.33
N HIS A 33 0.87 -6.87 21.83
CA HIS A 33 -0.43 -6.61 21.21
C HIS A 33 -1.36 -5.89 22.20
N PRO A 34 -2.06 -4.82 21.78
CA PRO A 34 -2.92 -4.04 22.67
C PRO A 34 -4.00 -4.91 23.34
N ASP A 35 -4.54 -5.91 22.64
CA ASP A 35 -5.54 -6.83 23.20
C ASP A 35 -5.00 -7.77 24.29
N VAL A 36 -3.70 -8.08 24.26
CA VAL A 36 -3.06 -8.96 25.26
C VAL A 36 -2.60 -8.14 26.46
N VAL A 37 -2.03 -6.95 26.21
CA VAL A 37 -1.47 -6.07 27.25
C VAL A 37 -2.57 -5.33 28.02
N ALA A 38 -3.74 -5.05 27.41
CA ALA A 38 -4.88 -4.44 28.09
C ALA A 38 -5.43 -5.27 29.27
N SER A 39 -5.09 -6.57 29.34
CA SER A 39 -5.52 -7.48 30.41
C SER A 39 -4.59 -7.49 31.64
N THR A 40 -3.40 -6.88 31.56
CA THR A 40 -2.36 -6.91 32.61
C THR A 40 -1.82 -5.51 32.90
N THR A 41 -2.65 -4.65 33.49
CA THR A 41 -2.21 -3.33 33.96
C THR A 41 -1.51 -3.43 35.32
N SER A 42 -0.18 -3.52 35.33
CA SER A 42 0.72 -2.95 36.36
C SER A 42 2.18 -3.27 36.02
N ASP A 43 2.76 -2.59 35.04
CA ASP A 43 4.17 -2.18 35.01
C ASP A 43 4.45 -1.43 33.69
N LYS A 44 4.59 -0.10 33.79
CA LYS A 44 4.85 0.81 32.65
C LYS A 44 6.34 0.94 32.35
N GLN A 45 7.09 -0.16 32.42
CA GLN A 45 8.47 -0.22 31.93
C GLN A 45 8.61 -1.40 30.98
N GLY A 46 8.76 -1.12 29.67
CA GLY A 46 9.07 -2.13 28.66
C GLY A 46 7.96 -2.46 27.66
N VAL A 47 6.81 -1.78 27.70
CA VAL A 47 5.80 -1.90 26.64
C VAL A 47 6.23 -1.06 25.45
N ILE A 48 6.74 -1.71 24.41
CA ILE A 48 7.00 -1.07 23.12
C ILE A 48 5.65 -0.82 22.43
N ASP A 49 5.45 0.38 21.90
CA ASP A 49 4.24 0.74 21.16
C ASP A 49 4.14 -0.11 19.87
N PRO A 50 3.01 -0.80 19.61
CA PRO A 50 2.80 -1.57 18.37
C PRO A 50 2.99 -0.74 17.10
N SER A 51 2.70 0.56 17.13
CA SER A 51 2.95 1.47 16.00
C SER A 51 4.45 1.62 15.72
N LEU A 52 5.26 1.71 16.77
CA LEU A 52 6.72 1.78 16.68
C LEU A 52 7.32 0.46 16.16
N LEU A 53 6.76 -0.69 16.56
CA LEU A 53 7.14 -2.00 16.01
C LEU A 53 6.83 -2.10 14.52
N THR A 54 5.69 -1.58 14.09
CA THR A 54 5.27 -1.56 12.68
C THR A 54 6.17 -0.65 11.85
N GLU A 55 6.50 0.55 12.35
CA GLU A 55 7.44 1.47 11.71
C GLU A 55 8.83 0.82 11.57
N ALA A 56 9.36 0.22 12.65
CA ALA A 56 10.65 -0.47 12.64
C ALA A 56 10.67 -1.62 11.62
N TYR A 57 9.60 -2.43 11.57
CA TYR A 57 9.49 -3.55 10.63
C TYR A 57 9.49 -3.08 9.18
N ALA A 58 8.78 -1.99 8.86
CA ALA A 58 8.77 -1.42 7.53
C ALA A 58 10.17 -0.97 7.08
N VAL A 59 10.92 -0.31 7.97
CA VAL A 59 12.29 0.17 7.68
C VAL A 59 13.24 -1.01 7.43
N VAL A 60 13.24 -2.04 8.29
CA VAL A 60 14.12 -3.21 8.11
C VAL A 60 13.74 -3.97 6.84
N LEU A 61 12.46 -4.19 6.58
CA LEU A 61 12.00 -4.93 5.39
C LEU A 61 12.35 -4.22 4.09
N ALA A 62 12.23 -2.89 4.05
CA ALA A 62 12.68 -2.09 2.90
C ALA A 62 14.19 -2.26 2.65
N SER A 63 15.00 -2.28 3.71
CA SER A 63 16.46 -2.47 3.58
C SER A 63 16.83 -3.87 3.07
N VAL A 64 16.14 -4.91 3.54
CA VAL A 64 16.37 -6.31 3.12
C VAL A 64 16.01 -6.49 1.64
N ARG A 65 14.93 -5.87 1.18
CA ARG A 65 14.50 -5.94 -0.24
C ARG A 65 15.39 -5.13 -1.18
N ALA A 66 15.98 -4.05 -0.69
CA ALA A 66 16.97 -3.26 -1.44
C ALA A 66 18.35 -3.95 -1.48
N SER A 67 18.62 -4.88 -0.56
CA SER A 67 19.86 -5.65 -0.51
C SER A 67 19.89 -6.70 -1.63
N SER A 68 21.02 -6.78 -2.34
CA SER A 68 21.22 -7.77 -3.42
C SER A 68 21.10 -9.21 -2.94
N ASP A 69 21.41 -9.44 -1.67
CA ASP A 69 21.49 -10.78 -1.09
C ASP A 69 20.21 -11.14 -0.31
N GLY A 70 19.23 -10.23 -0.18
CA GLY A 70 17.98 -10.50 0.56
C GLY A 70 18.17 -10.69 2.07
N HIS A 71 19.24 -10.15 2.63
CA HIS A 71 19.56 -10.16 4.06
C HIS A 71 19.76 -8.74 4.59
N VAL A 72 19.59 -8.58 5.90
CA VAL A 72 19.84 -7.32 6.61
C VAL A 72 21.29 -6.89 6.35
N PRO A 73 21.52 -5.72 5.73
CA PRO A 73 22.85 -5.32 5.31
C PRO A 73 23.77 -5.11 6.52
N HIS A 74 25.07 -5.38 6.35
CA HIS A 74 26.08 -4.97 7.33
C HIS A 74 26.05 -3.46 7.48
N LEU A 75 25.82 -2.97 8.70
CA LEU A 75 25.71 -1.56 9.04
C LEU A 75 27.11 -0.95 9.11
N ILE A 76 27.80 -0.86 7.97
CA ILE A 76 28.92 0.06 7.84
C ILE A 76 28.30 1.45 7.93
N ARG A 77 28.78 2.28 8.86
CA ARG A 77 28.40 3.69 8.99
C ARG A 77 28.84 4.45 7.73
N VAL A 78 28.08 4.28 6.65
CA VAL A 78 28.18 5.11 5.45
C VAL A 78 27.51 6.41 5.83
N VAL A 79 28.35 7.41 6.09
CA VAL A 79 27.93 8.80 6.12
C VAL A 79 27.30 9.11 4.76
N ASP A 80 26.02 9.44 4.79
CA ASP A 80 25.29 10.22 3.80
C ASP A 80 25.28 9.65 2.37
N VAL A 81 24.32 8.77 2.09
CA VAL A 81 23.61 8.88 0.81
C VAL A 81 22.35 9.64 1.14
N ALA A 82 22.40 10.95 0.89
CA ALA A 82 21.24 11.81 0.88
C ALA A 82 20.07 11.04 0.25
N ALA A 83 19.01 10.84 1.02
CA ALA A 83 17.73 10.39 0.49
C ALA A 83 17.48 11.26 -0.75
N SER A 84 17.52 10.62 -1.92
CA SER A 84 17.11 11.32 -3.12
C SER A 84 15.70 11.81 -2.82
N PRO A 85 15.39 13.11 -3.02
CA PRO A 85 14.02 13.59 -2.88
C PRO A 85 13.13 12.65 -3.70
N PRO A 86 11.91 12.31 -3.25
CA PRO A 86 11.03 11.43 -4.00
C PRO A 86 11.04 11.92 -5.43
N SER A 87 11.54 11.09 -6.35
CA SER A 87 11.55 11.42 -7.76
C SER A 87 10.11 11.81 -8.07
N SER A 88 9.90 13.01 -8.61
CA SER A 88 8.57 13.40 -9.10
C SER A 88 7.98 12.21 -9.85
N PRO A 89 6.75 11.79 -9.51
CA PRO A 89 6.18 10.60 -10.11
C PRO A 89 6.23 10.75 -11.62
N LYS A 90 6.81 9.74 -12.30
CA LYS A 90 6.75 9.70 -13.75
C LYS A 90 5.27 9.57 -14.13
N PRO A 91 4.76 10.39 -15.06
CA PRO A 91 3.42 10.20 -15.59
C PRO A 91 3.30 8.78 -16.14
N ILE A 92 2.21 8.08 -15.83
CA ILE A 92 1.94 6.76 -16.41
C ILE A 92 1.05 6.94 -17.64
N THR A 93 1.39 6.24 -18.72
CA THR A 93 0.47 6.12 -19.85
C THR A 93 -0.70 5.26 -19.40
N SER A 94 -1.92 5.78 -19.56
CA SER A 94 -3.14 5.06 -19.26
C SER A 94 -4.29 5.53 -20.16
N GLU A 95 -5.14 4.58 -20.53
CA GLU A 95 -6.32 4.79 -21.38
C GLU A 95 -7.42 3.79 -20.99
N HIS A 96 -8.67 4.07 -21.32
CA HIS A 96 -9.76 3.12 -21.12
C HIS A 96 -10.42 2.74 -22.46
N ASP A 97 -10.88 1.50 -22.53
CA ASP A 97 -11.78 1.00 -23.56
C ASP A 97 -12.99 0.37 -22.86
N GLY A 98 -14.15 1.03 -22.97
CA GLY A 98 -15.36 0.63 -22.27
C GLY A 98 -15.22 0.71 -20.75
N ASP A 99 -15.16 -0.45 -20.11
CA ASP A 99 -15.07 -0.62 -18.65
C ASP A 99 -13.67 -1.05 -18.18
N THR A 100 -12.70 -1.10 -19.09
CA THR A 100 -11.35 -1.58 -18.81
C THR A 100 -10.34 -0.45 -18.97
N ILE A 101 -9.54 -0.19 -17.94
CA ILE A 101 -8.40 0.73 -18.01
C ILE A 101 -7.12 -0.07 -18.28
N TRP A 102 -6.39 0.30 -19.32
CA TRP A 102 -5.02 -0.14 -19.53
C TRP A 102 -4.05 0.84 -18.86
N VAL A 103 -3.05 0.29 -18.16
CA VAL A 103 -1.97 1.07 -17.53
C VAL A 103 -0.61 0.50 -17.92
N GLU A 104 0.27 1.36 -18.46
CA GLU A 104 1.66 1.01 -18.81
C GLU A 104 2.57 0.96 -17.56
N ALA A 105 2.21 0.12 -16.59
CA ALA A 105 2.95 -0.11 -15.35
C ALA A 105 2.71 -1.54 -14.82
N PRO A 106 3.65 -2.11 -14.04
CA PRO A 106 3.46 -3.41 -13.41
C PRO A 106 2.34 -3.35 -12.35
N PRO A 107 1.70 -4.49 -12.02
CA PRO A 107 0.52 -4.51 -11.16
C PRO A 107 0.69 -3.83 -9.80
N ASP A 108 1.86 -3.97 -9.17
CA ASP A 108 2.15 -3.34 -7.88
C ASP A 108 2.15 -1.81 -7.95
N GLU A 109 2.71 -1.25 -9.02
CA GLU A 109 2.75 0.20 -9.24
C GLU A 109 1.37 0.70 -9.67
N THR A 110 0.70 -0.02 -10.58
CA THR A 110 -0.68 0.30 -10.98
C THR A 110 -1.62 0.31 -9.78
N TYR A 111 -1.54 -0.68 -8.90
CA TYR A 111 -2.37 -0.77 -7.71
C TYR A 111 -2.18 0.44 -6.79
N GLN A 112 -0.92 0.79 -6.52
CA GLN A 112 -0.61 1.93 -5.65
C GLN A 112 -1.15 3.23 -6.23
N ARG A 113 -0.89 3.50 -7.51
CA ARG A 113 -1.35 4.73 -8.17
C ARG A 113 -2.86 4.80 -8.29
N LEU A 114 -3.50 3.65 -8.55
CA LEU A 114 -4.96 3.57 -8.64
C LEU A 114 -5.62 3.79 -7.28
N LEU A 115 -5.02 3.31 -6.19
CA LEU A 115 -5.49 3.58 -4.83
C LEU A 115 -5.47 5.08 -4.52
N ASP A 116 -4.37 5.76 -4.85
CA ASP A 116 -4.24 7.21 -4.63
C ASP A 116 -5.22 8.00 -5.50
N ALA A 117 -5.37 7.61 -6.77
CA ALA A 117 -6.35 8.19 -7.69
C ALA A 117 -7.80 8.00 -7.19
N ALA A 118 -8.14 6.78 -6.78
CA ALA A 118 -9.46 6.42 -6.27
C ALA A 118 -9.81 7.21 -5.01
N ALA A 119 -8.86 7.37 -4.08
CA ALA A 119 -9.04 8.13 -2.84
C ALA A 119 -9.29 9.62 -3.09
N THR A 120 -8.91 10.13 -4.26
CA THR A 120 -9.14 11.53 -4.65
C THR A 120 -10.55 11.75 -5.21
N ILE A 121 -11.13 10.73 -5.85
CA ILE A 121 -12.45 10.84 -6.49
C ILE A 121 -13.61 10.32 -5.63
N GLY A 122 -13.32 9.53 -4.60
CA GLY A 122 -14.35 8.90 -3.76
C GLY A 122 -13.80 8.29 -2.47
N GLY A 123 -14.69 7.64 -1.71
CA GLY A 123 -14.34 6.95 -0.48
C GLY A 123 -13.91 5.52 -0.76
N ILE A 124 -12.79 5.06 -0.21
CA ILE A 124 -12.35 3.67 -0.38
C ILE A 124 -13.27 2.73 0.40
N GLY A 125 -13.90 1.78 -0.29
CA GLY A 125 -14.79 0.77 0.29
C GLY A 125 -14.05 -0.50 0.72
N HIS A 126 -13.19 -1.01 -0.16
CA HIS A 126 -12.46 -2.26 0.04
C HIS A 126 -11.10 -2.23 -0.66
N VAL A 127 -10.11 -2.91 -0.06
CA VAL A 127 -8.73 -3.00 -0.55
C VAL A 127 -8.23 -4.41 -0.28
N ASP A 128 -7.89 -5.16 -1.33
CA ASP A 128 -7.12 -6.39 -1.23
C ASP A 128 -6.02 -6.40 -2.30
N ARG A 129 -4.81 -6.02 -1.88
CA ARG A 129 -3.64 -5.98 -2.77
C ARG A 129 -3.20 -7.37 -3.25
N ASN A 130 -3.44 -8.42 -2.46
CA ASN A 130 -3.02 -9.78 -2.84
C ASN A 130 -3.90 -10.33 -3.96
N LEU A 131 -5.18 -9.95 -3.96
CA LEU A 131 -6.14 -10.32 -5.00
C LEU A 131 -6.22 -9.29 -6.14
N GLY A 132 -5.54 -8.13 -6.02
CA GLY A 132 -5.64 -7.05 -6.99
C GLY A 132 -7.03 -6.42 -7.01
N LEU A 133 -7.71 -6.34 -5.86
CA LEU A 133 -9.04 -5.77 -5.73
C LEU A 133 -8.98 -4.39 -5.07
N LEU A 134 -9.71 -3.45 -5.63
CA LEU A 134 -9.91 -2.12 -5.08
C LEU A 134 -11.36 -1.71 -5.33
N GLU A 135 -12.06 -1.30 -4.29
CA GLU A 135 -13.41 -0.76 -4.39
C GLU A 135 -13.41 0.71 -3.97
N VAL A 136 -14.03 1.55 -4.79
CA VAL A 136 -14.27 2.95 -4.46
C VAL A 136 -15.76 3.26 -4.51
N ILE A 137 -16.22 4.01 -3.52
CA ILE A 137 -17.58 4.51 -3.40
C ILE A 137 -17.59 5.95 -3.89
N VAL A 138 -18.31 6.21 -4.98
CA VAL A 138 -18.42 7.54 -5.61
C VAL A 138 -19.84 8.06 -5.46
N ARG A 139 -19.99 9.38 -5.26
CA ARG A 139 -21.30 10.05 -5.22
C ARG A 139 -21.49 10.90 -6.46
N PHE A 140 -22.52 10.60 -7.25
CA PHE A 140 -22.89 11.45 -8.36
C PHE A 140 -23.71 12.66 -7.90
N GLU A 141 -23.43 13.83 -8.47
CA GLU A 141 -24.21 15.03 -8.20
C GLU A 141 -25.64 14.85 -8.69
N GLY A 142 -26.61 14.94 -7.78
CA GLY A 142 -28.03 14.70 -8.08
C GLY A 142 -28.38 13.25 -8.41
N GLY A 143 -27.45 12.31 -8.27
CA GLY A 143 -27.64 10.87 -8.54
C GLY A 143 -27.31 9.98 -7.34
N PRO A 144 -27.31 8.65 -7.52
CA PRO A 144 -27.02 7.68 -6.47
C PRO A 144 -25.53 7.66 -6.09
N SER A 145 -25.23 7.04 -4.96
CA SER A 145 -23.89 6.56 -4.62
C SER A 145 -23.66 5.23 -5.32
N CYS A 146 -22.51 5.06 -5.95
CA CYS A 146 -22.17 3.83 -6.65
C CYS A 146 -20.93 3.19 -6.04
N SER A 147 -20.94 1.86 -5.93
CA SER A 147 -19.74 1.07 -5.73
C SER A 147 -19.09 0.81 -7.08
N VAL A 148 -17.79 1.05 -7.17
CA VAL A 148 -16.97 0.74 -8.34
C VAL A 148 -15.91 -0.26 -7.91
N LEU A 149 -16.04 -1.50 -8.36
CA LEU A 149 -15.10 -2.58 -8.11
C LEU A 149 -14.10 -2.65 -9.25
N MET A 150 -12.82 -2.56 -8.91
CA MET A 150 -11.70 -2.66 -9.83
C MET A 150 -10.90 -3.93 -9.54
N THR A 151 -10.67 -4.72 -10.59
CA THR A 151 -9.84 -5.94 -10.54
C THR A 151 -8.64 -5.80 -11.46
N LEU A 152 -7.44 -5.95 -10.91
CA LEU A 152 -6.18 -5.80 -11.64
C LEU A 152 -5.68 -7.14 -12.15
N GLN A 153 -5.25 -7.18 -13.41
CA GLN A 153 -4.63 -8.36 -13.99
C GLN A 153 -3.39 -7.95 -14.80
N GLY A 154 -2.21 -8.38 -14.35
CA GLY A 154 -0.95 -8.12 -15.04
C GLY A 154 -0.89 -8.70 -16.46
N ARG A 155 -0.17 -8.01 -17.34
CA ARG A 155 0.11 -8.40 -18.73
C ARG A 155 1.60 -8.24 -19.00
N ALA A 156 2.03 -8.65 -20.20
CA ALA A 156 3.43 -8.57 -20.61
C ALA A 156 4.00 -7.14 -20.63
N HIS A 157 3.16 -6.12 -20.86
CA HIS A 157 3.58 -4.73 -21.07
C HIS A 157 2.86 -3.71 -20.17
N GLY A 158 2.16 -4.18 -19.14
CA GLY A 158 1.34 -3.32 -18.30
C GLY A 158 0.29 -4.11 -17.53
N THR A 159 -0.78 -3.44 -17.12
CA THR A 159 -1.84 -4.01 -16.29
C THR A 159 -3.20 -3.59 -16.84
N ASP A 160 -4.09 -4.57 -17.02
CA ASP A 160 -5.51 -4.31 -17.25
C ASP A 160 -6.21 -4.13 -15.90
N VAL A 161 -7.10 -3.15 -15.82
CA VAL A 161 -7.97 -2.90 -14.67
C VAL A 161 -9.41 -2.98 -15.14
N PHE A 162 -10.10 -4.06 -14.80
CA PHE A 162 -11.51 -4.25 -15.11
C PHE A 162 -12.36 -3.54 -14.07
N CYS A 163 -13.28 -2.67 -14.50
CA CYS A 163 -14.07 -1.82 -13.63
C CYS A 163 -15.56 -2.15 -13.76
N GLU A 164 -16.18 -2.60 -12.69
CA GLU A 164 -17.63 -2.82 -12.63
C GLU A 164 -18.25 -1.79 -11.69
N MET A 165 -19.43 -1.26 -12.04
CA MET A 165 -20.11 -0.27 -11.21
C MET A 165 -21.56 -0.64 -10.95
N GLU A 166 -21.96 -0.55 -9.69
CA GLU A 166 -23.33 -0.78 -9.24
C GLU A 166 -23.81 0.36 -8.34
N SER A 167 -25.09 0.69 -8.43
CA SER A 167 -25.73 1.64 -7.51
C SER A 167 -25.93 0.97 -6.15
N ILE A 168 -25.64 1.69 -5.08
CA ILE A 168 -25.85 1.23 -3.70
C ILE A 168 -27.31 1.44 -3.31
N GLU A 169 -27.93 2.50 -3.82
CA GLU A 169 -29.36 2.71 -3.71
C GLU A 169 -30.12 1.86 -4.74
N ALA A 170 -31.42 1.64 -4.51
CA ALA A 170 -32.33 0.95 -5.44
C ALA A 170 -32.71 1.81 -6.67
N GLU A 171 -31.71 2.50 -7.23
CA GLU A 171 -31.79 3.32 -8.42
C GLU A 171 -30.85 2.75 -9.50
N PRO A 172 -31.09 2.98 -10.80
CA PRO A 172 -30.16 2.54 -11.83
C PRO A 172 -28.81 3.25 -11.71
N ALA A 173 -27.72 2.50 -11.83
CA ALA A 173 -26.39 3.09 -11.92
C ALA A 173 -26.28 3.98 -13.17
N PRO A 174 -25.69 5.18 -13.07
CA PRO A 174 -25.34 5.99 -14.24
C PRO A 174 -24.21 5.32 -15.04
N SER A 175 -23.77 5.97 -16.12
CA SER A 175 -22.60 5.51 -16.86
C SER A 175 -21.34 5.55 -15.99
N ILE A 176 -20.50 4.51 -16.09
CA ILE A 176 -19.21 4.43 -15.40
C ILE A 176 -18.14 5.35 -16.02
N LEU A 177 -18.31 5.74 -17.29
CA LEU A 177 -17.29 6.47 -18.05
C LEU A 177 -16.76 7.74 -17.36
N PRO A 178 -17.59 8.61 -16.76
CA PRO A 178 -17.08 9.79 -16.05
C PRO A 178 -16.18 9.44 -14.85
N VAL A 179 -16.40 8.29 -14.23
CA VAL A 179 -15.54 7.79 -13.15
C VAL A 179 -14.19 7.34 -13.71
N LEU A 180 -14.19 6.62 -14.83
CA LEU A 180 -12.95 6.17 -15.48
C LEU A 180 -12.15 7.36 -16.01
N ASP A 181 -12.81 8.36 -16.60
CA ASP A 181 -12.16 9.60 -17.04
C ASP A 181 -11.51 10.34 -15.87
N ALA A 182 -12.20 10.44 -14.73
CA ALA A 182 -11.66 11.05 -13.52
C ALA A 182 -10.47 10.23 -12.96
N LEU A 183 -10.55 8.90 -12.95
CA LEU A 183 -9.44 8.04 -12.56
C LEU A 183 -8.22 8.26 -13.46
N LEU A 184 -8.39 8.27 -14.79
CA LEU A 184 -7.30 8.53 -15.73
C LEU A 184 -6.70 9.92 -15.55
N GLU A 185 -7.51 10.94 -15.27
CA GLU A 185 -7.02 12.27 -14.96
C GLU A 185 -6.14 12.24 -13.71
N GLN A 186 -6.58 11.58 -12.64
CA GLN A 186 -5.79 11.46 -11.41
C GLN A 186 -4.53 10.61 -11.60
N LEU A 187 -4.56 9.53 -12.38
CA LEU A 187 -3.39 8.69 -12.65
C LEU A 187 -2.24 9.44 -13.34
N ARG A 188 -2.53 10.54 -14.05
CA ARG A 188 -1.49 11.41 -14.62
C ARG A 188 -0.71 12.20 -13.58
N PHE A 189 -1.31 12.42 -12.40
CA PHE A 189 -0.76 13.21 -11.31
C PHE A 189 -0.44 12.39 -10.05
N ALA A 190 -0.98 11.17 -9.95
CA ALA A 190 -0.79 10.27 -8.82
C ALA A 190 0.64 9.73 -8.79
N GLY A 191 1.42 10.23 -7.83
CA GLY A 191 2.54 9.52 -7.21
C GLY A 191 3.46 10.42 -6.39
#